data_AF-A0A8J8D229-F1
#
_entry.id   AF-A0A8J8D229-F1
#
_cell.length_a   1.000
_cell.length_b   1.000
_cell.length_c   1.000
_cell.angle_alpha   90.00
_cell.angle_beta   90.00
_cell.angle_gamma   90.00
#
_symmetry.space_group_name_H-M   'P 1'
#
loop_
_entity.id
_entity.type
_entity.pdbx_description
1 polymer ?
#
loop_
_entity_poly.entity_id
_entity_poly.type
_entity_poly.pdbx_seq_one_letter_code
_entity_poly.pdbx_strand_id
1 'polypeptide(L)'
;MSNKCKICLRDTEEPTIEEHIAANHAETPQSVSEVYPDRYDDIFDEHGEVKPQFQPDDPEPSDSDESGPDSPAGDPDPDGGISPGTALRTDTGSDGVDESPDSGLGSGADTGVSGPLSGSTGNKWMMVGVGGAGNHIIDAVLMRRDTLRDNNSSLADVWEGGLANYGSINTNLTELGETYYAKEDRGFSREALVTNGMIGYRQHNYSGAGRDWKYGRQLMKQDFDGEKNAIRDRLDLNVNDIEASQAVMLINSVTKGTGCGATPVLADNIRSIITEGTGSVDSMAFSKPLISSVVLPSNTEFGDSEMIRGVVGMAYLSKAVDGIIPFDNSMLDQPPADLAVDIDEGMLERYNPPMYTDINRLLVTFLEAFTMSSTPQSADTAGTARINGEVFDVPDSFRPVQRKYSYDEDRAYKPAVIMAPVIGKTSASTFDRSRLDTLARSTLLQGQLVEFDPKTAWGGTFMIYGPEEKMAELAPLLGNNELTDILSGEDFLERDSFEGPGSIDVYVNQLVVPHVDDVYLWGLLWNPHLPTLERMYDHARELVEHGESQEAAELREIWDVIEPLFDSLGRENMG
;
A
#
# COMPACT_ATOMS: atom_id res chain seq x y z
N MET A 1 -18.38 -34.67 -3.44
CA MET A 1 -18.81 -33.42 -2.78
C MET A 1 -17.59 -32.52 -2.82
N SER A 2 -17.69 -31.28 -3.30
CA SER A 2 -16.53 -30.37 -3.31
C SER A 2 -16.14 -30.15 -1.85
N ASN A 3 -14.92 -30.55 -1.48
CA ASN A 3 -14.33 -30.23 -0.19
C ASN A 3 -13.80 -28.80 -0.31
N LYS A 4 -14.71 -27.84 -0.29
CA LYS A 4 -14.34 -26.42 -0.22
C LYS A 4 -14.06 -26.08 1.23
N CYS A 5 -12.88 -25.56 1.51
CA CYS A 5 -12.56 -25.03 2.84
C CYS A 5 -13.39 -23.77 3.09
N LYS A 6 -14.04 -23.67 4.25
CA LYS A 6 -14.91 -22.57 4.66
C LYS A 6 -14.12 -21.39 5.24
N ILE A 7 -12.87 -21.62 5.63
CA ILE A 7 -11.97 -20.57 6.16
C ILE A 7 -11.34 -19.82 5.00
N CYS A 8 -10.67 -20.51 4.07
CA CYS A 8 -10.01 -19.87 2.93
C CYS A 8 -10.86 -19.82 1.64
N LEU A 9 -12.04 -20.44 1.63
CA LEU A 9 -12.95 -20.51 0.47
C LEU A 9 -12.29 -21.10 -0.79
N ARG A 10 -11.24 -21.91 -0.64
CA ARG A 10 -10.56 -22.67 -1.72
C ARG A 10 -11.07 -24.10 -1.77
N ASP A 11 -10.95 -24.77 -2.92
CA ASP A 11 -11.06 -26.22 -2.98
C ASP A 11 -9.81 -26.84 -2.31
N THR A 12 -9.98 -27.87 -1.48
CA THR A 12 -8.86 -28.53 -0.79
C THR A 12 -8.03 -29.34 -1.78
N GLU A 13 -6.72 -29.14 -1.78
CA GLU A 13 -5.77 -29.95 -2.57
C GLU A 13 -5.41 -31.25 -1.84
N GLU A 14 -5.54 -31.23 -0.52
CA GLU A 14 -5.31 -32.34 0.38
C GLU A 14 -6.47 -33.36 0.34
N PRO A 15 -6.19 -34.65 0.61
CA PRO A 15 -7.19 -35.71 0.59
C PRO A 15 -8.39 -35.46 1.52
N THR A 16 -8.14 -34.77 2.64
CA THR A 16 -9.15 -34.41 3.64
C THR A 16 -9.12 -32.92 3.98
N ILE A 17 -10.26 -32.40 4.43
CA ILE A 17 -10.33 -31.00 4.89
C ILE A 17 -9.56 -30.82 6.20
N GLU A 18 -9.41 -31.87 7.01
CA GLU A 18 -8.58 -31.91 8.21
C GLU A 18 -7.09 -31.69 7.89
N GLU A 19 -6.56 -32.39 6.89
CA GLU A 19 -5.18 -32.19 6.40
C GLU A 19 -5.00 -30.79 5.80
N HIS A 20 -5.99 -30.30 5.05
CA HIS A 20 -5.96 -28.92 4.54
C HIS A 20 -5.91 -27.88 5.65
N ILE A 21 -6.74 -28.05 6.68
CA ILE A 21 -6.79 -27.16 7.85
C ILE A 21 -5.46 -27.23 8.61
N ALA A 22 -4.89 -28.41 8.82
CA ALA A 22 -3.60 -28.55 9.47
C ALA A 22 -2.47 -27.90 8.67
N ALA A 23 -2.47 -28.02 7.34
CA ALA A 23 -1.39 -27.45 6.52
C ALA A 23 -1.51 -25.93 6.32
N ASN A 24 -2.74 -25.39 6.25
CA ASN A 24 -2.98 -24.00 5.82
C ASN A 24 -3.57 -23.10 6.92
N HIS A 25 -4.06 -23.68 8.03
CA HIS A 25 -4.76 -22.99 9.11
C HIS A 25 -4.27 -23.38 10.52
N ALA A 26 -3.13 -24.07 10.63
CA ALA A 26 -2.48 -24.43 11.91
C ALA A 26 -2.25 -23.23 12.84
N GLU A 27 -1.87 -22.09 12.25
CA GLU A 27 -1.54 -20.87 12.99
C GLU A 27 -2.79 -20.07 13.39
N THR A 28 -3.99 -20.50 12.98
CA THR A 28 -5.27 -19.83 13.28
C THR A 28 -6.27 -20.76 13.97
N PRO A 29 -5.92 -21.39 15.11
CA PRO A 29 -6.77 -22.38 15.77
C PRO A 29 -8.13 -21.79 16.18
N GLN A 30 -8.20 -20.51 16.57
CA GLN A 30 -9.46 -19.83 16.89
C GLN A 30 -10.44 -19.83 15.71
N SER A 31 -9.98 -19.46 14.51
CA SER A 31 -10.81 -19.49 13.30
C SER A 31 -11.26 -20.90 12.93
N VAL A 32 -10.43 -21.92 13.20
CA VAL A 32 -10.84 -23.32 13.02
C VAL A 32 -11.91 -23.71 14.02
N SER A 33 -11.78 -23.30 15.29
CA SER A 33 -12.75 -23.60 16.34
C SER A 33 -14.13 -22.99 16.06
N GLU A 34 -14.18 -21.82 15.41
CA GLU A 34 -15.43 -21.14 15.05
C GLU A 34 -16.07 -21.73 13.79
N VAL A 35 -15.28 -22.03 12.76
CA VAL A 35 -15.78 -22.43 11.44
C VAL A 35 -15.96 -23.96 11.32
N TYR A 36 -15.14 -24.72 12.05
CA TYR A 36 -15.12 -26.19 12.09
C TYR A 36 -15.08 -26.75 13.53
N PRO A 37 -16.05 -26.40 14.40
CA PRO A 37 -16.03 -26.83 15.81
C PRO A 37 -16.00 -28.36 15.96
N ASP A 38 -16.72 -29.08 15.09
CA ASP A 38 -16.79 -30.55 15.12
C ASP A 38 -15.49 -31.25 14.71
N ARG A 39 -14.52 -30.52 14.14
CA ARG A 39 -13.23 -31.06 13.66
C ARG A 39 -12.04 -30.47 14.41
N TYR A 40 -12.26 -29.46 15.24
CA TYR A 40 -11.21 -28.77 15.97
C TYR A 40 -10.44 -29.74 16.85
N ASP A 41 -11.16 -30.51 17.68
CA ASP A 41 -10.58 -31.50 18.58
C ASP A 41 -9.93 -32.68 17.86
N ASP A 42 -10.20 -32.89 16.56
CA ASP A 42 -9.56 -33.94 15.77
C ASP A 42 -8.18 -33.49 15.28
N ILE A 43 -8.01 -32.19 14.99
CA ILE A 43 -6.83 -31.61 14.36
C ILE A 43 -5.88 -31.02 15.40
N PHE A 44 -6.42 -30.38 16.45
CA PHE A 44 -5.66 -29.68 17.47
C PHE A 44 -5.74 -30.41 18.83
N ASP A 45 -4.71 -30.27 19.65
CA ASP A 45 -4.69 -30.76 21.03
C ASP A 45 -5.26 -29.75 22.04
N GLU A 46 -5.21 -30.09 23.33
CA GLU A 46 -5.74 -29.24 24.41
C GLU A 46 -4.97 -27.91 24.59
N HIS A 47 -3.84 -27.75 23.91
CA HIS A 47 -3.01 -26.54 23.90
C HIS A 47 -3.16 -25.74 22.59
N GLY A 48 -3.98 -26.20 21.64
CA GLY A 48 -4.18 -25.54 20.35
C GLY A 48 -3.07 -25.82 19.33
N GLU A 49 -2.23 -26.84 19.58
CA GLU A 49 -1.16 -27.29 18.68
C GLU A 49 -1.69 -28.38 17.74
N VAL A 50 -1.17 -28.44 16.50
CA VAL A 50 -1.57 -29.47 15.53
C VAL A 50 -1.08 -30.85 15.99
N LYS A 51 -2.00 -31.81 16.04
CA LYS A 51 -1.70 -33.18 16.48
C LYS A 51 -0.65 -33.84 15.58
N PRO A 52 0.21 -34.72 16.15
CA PRO A 52 1.32 -35.33 15.42
C PRO A 52 0.95 -36.06 14.12
N GLN A 53 -0.27 -36.60 14.04
CA GLN A 53 -0.78 -37.28 12.84
C GLN A 53 -1.02 -36.37 11.63
N PHE A 54 -0.98 -35.05 11.83
CA PHE A 54 -1.14 -34.03 10.79
C PHE A 54 0.09 -33.12 10.64
N GLN A 55 1.17 -33.39 11.38
CA GLN A 55 2.44 -32.70 11.19
C GLN A 55 3.16 -33.29 9.96
N PRO A 56 3.74 -32.47 9.07
CA PRO A 56 4.53 -32.97 7.96
C PRO A 56 5.77 -33.73 8.46
N ASP A 57 6.06 -34.90 7.87
CA ASP A 57 7.27 -35.66 8.19
C ASP A 57 8.53 -34.85 7.87
N ASP A 58 9.43 -34.67 8.84
CA ASP A 58 10.77 -34.09 8.62
C ASP A 58 11.52 -34.91 7.54
N PRO A 59 12.16 -34.26 6.54
CA PRO A 59 12.96 -35.01 5.58
C PRO A 59 14.22 -35.56 6.26
N GLU A 60 14.36 -36.89 6.28
CA GLU A 60 15.61 -37.55 6.68
C GLU A 60 16.78 -37.08 5.79
N PRO A 61 17.99 -36.87 6.36
CA PRO A 61 19.15 -36.44 5.59
C PRO A 61 19.62 -37.58 4.67
N SER A 62 19.58 -37.34 3.35
CA SER A 62 20.11 -38.27 2.36
C SER A 62 21.64 -38.13 2.21
N ASP A 63 22.38 -39.06 2.79
CA ASP A 63 23.78 -39.32 2.45
C ASP A 63 23.89 -39.96 1.05
N SER A 64 24.65 -39.36 0.13
CA SER A 64 25.57 -40.10 -0.78
C SER A 64 26.34 -39.18 -1.72
N ASP A 65 27.61 -38.97 -1.38
CA ASP A 65 28.70 -38.78 -2.34
C ASP A 65 28.92 -40.08 -3.14
N GLU A 66 29.05 -39.99 -4.47
CA GLU A 66 30.12 -40.68 -5.23
C GLU A 66 30.19 -40.23 -6.72
N SER A 67 31.28 -39.50 -7.02
CA SER A 67 32.14 -39.47 -8.22
C SER A 67 31.69 -40.07 -9.58
N GLY A 68 31.90 -39.31 -10.67
CA GLY A 68 31.82 -39.72 -12.09
C GLY A 68 32.93 -40.71 -12.54
N PRO A 69 33.18 -40.99 -13.85
CA PRO A 69 33.27 -40.00 -14.95
C PRO A 69 32.85 -40.48 -16.38
N ASP A 70 33.18 -39.63 -17.37
CA ASP A 70 33.44 -39.86 -18.82
C ASP A 70 32.33 -39.58 -19.87
N SER A 71 32.57 -38.49 -20.62
CA SER A 71 32.07 -38.23 -21.99
C SER A 71 32.83 -39.06 -23.03
N PRO A 72 32.33 -39.20 -24.28
CA PRO A 72 32.81 -38.25 -25.30
C PRO A 72 31.82 -37.88 -26.44
N ALA A 73 31.95 -36.61 -26.84
CA ALA A 73 31.97 -36.04 -28.19
C ALA A 73 31.22 -36.69 -29.38
N GLY A 74 30.48 -35.86 -30.13
CA GLY A 74 30.13 -36.13 -31.53
C GLY A 74 29.18 -35.12 -32.17
N ASP A 75 29.70 -33.99 -32.63
CA ASP A 75 29.25 -33.23 -33.81
C ASP A 75 30.50 -33.07 -34.70
N PRO A 76 30.44 -33.07 -36.05
CA PRO A 76 29.68 -32.07 -36.80
C PRO A 76 29.12 -32.51 -38.17
N ASP A 77 28.32 -31.63 -38.78
CA ASP A 77 28.47 -31.04 -40.13
C ASP A 77 27.20 -30.93 -41.03
N PRO A 78 27.20 -29.94 -41.96
CA PRO A 78 26.02 -29.33 -42.59
C PRO A 78 25.89 -29.63 -44.10
N ASP A 79 24.73 -29.31 -44.67
CA ASP A 79 24.47 -28.96 -46.09
C ASP A 79 22.93 -28.84 -46.24
N GLY A 80 22.29 -27.94 -46.98
CA GLY A 80 22.69 -27.03 -48.03
C GLY A 80 21.47 -26.84 -48.98
N GLY A 81 21.26 -25.63 -49.53
CA GLY A 81 20.60 -25.49 -50.85
C GLY A 81 19.20 -24.84 -50.95
N ILE A 82 19.15 -23.50 -50.98
CA ILE A 82 18.73 -22.61 -52.11
C ILE A 82 17.43 -22.94 -52.92
N SER A 83 16.57 -21.88 -52.99
CA SER A 83 15.46 -21.47 -53.90
C SER A 83 15.62 -21.75 -55.42
N PRO A 84 14.68 -21.44 -56.40
CA PRO A 84 13.68 -20.34 -56.45
C PRO A 84 12.36 -20.56 -57.27
N GLY A 85 11.49 -19.53 -57.34
CA GLY A 85 10.47 -19.40 -58.42
C GLY A 85 9.21 -18.58 -58.04
N THR A 86 9.22 -17.24 -58.04
CA THR A 86 8.82 -16.31 -59.14
C THR A 86 7.31 -16.06 -59.33
N ALA A 87 6.88 -14.81 -59.05
CA ALA A 87 6.01 -13.90 -59.85
C ALA A 87 5.30 -12.91 -58.88
N LEU A 88 5.70 -11.65 -58.67
CA LEU A 88 5.87 -10.49 -59.55
C LEU A 88 4.56 -10.04 -60.24
N ARG A 89 3.96 -8.95 -59.70
CA ARG A 89 3.49 -7.74 -60.41
C ARG A 89 2.93 -6.73 -59.38
N THR A 90 3.65 -5.66 -59.05
CA THR A 90 3.64 -4.30 -59.67
C THR A 90 2.32 -3.55 -59.44
N ASP A 91 2.26 -2.27 -59.15
CA ASP A 91 3.18 -1.20 -58.73
C ASP A 91 2.30 0.08 -58.69
N THR A 92 2.85 1.20 -58.23
CA THR A 92 2.33 2.59 -58.30
C THR A 92 1.22 2.92 -57.30
N GLY A 93 1.42 3.79 -56.30
CA GLY A 93 2.02 5.15 -56.34
C GLY A 93 0.86 6.16 -56.26
N SER A 94 0.88 7.27 -55.54
CA SER A 94 1.87 8.00 -54.76
C SER A 94 1.10 9.05 -53.92
N ASP A 95 1.80 9.68 -52.97
CA ASP A 95 1.58 11.04 -52.40
C ASP A 95 0.22 11.31 -51.70
N GLY A 96 0.15 11.66 -50.41
CA GLY A 96 0.94 12.65 -49.69
C GLY A 96 0.03 13.83 -49.31
N VAL A 97 0.30 14.43 -48.15
CA VAL A 97 -0.18 15.71 -47.59
C VAL A 97 -1.22 15.64 -46.44
N ASP A 98 -0.74 16.16 -45.31
CA ASP A 98 -1.39 16.64 -44.07
C ASP A 98 -2.72 17.37 -44.26
N GLU A 99 -3.63 17.20 -43.29
CA GLU A 99 -4.19 18.28 -42.45
C GLU A 99 -5.28 17.73 -41.52
N SER A 100 -5.10 17.92 -40.20
CA SER A 100 -6.16 17.89 -39.18
C SER A 100 -6.55 19.34 -38.83
N PRO A 101 -7.56 19.60 -37.98
CA PRO A 101 -8.96 19.13 -37.97
C PRO A 101 -9.94 20.34 -37.81
N ASP A 102 -11.25 20.20 -38.08
CA ASP A 102 -12.24 20.92 -37.26
C ASP A 102 -13.71 20.46 -37.39
N SER A 103 -14.36 20.44 -36.23
CA SER A 103 -15.78 20.71 -35.94
C SER A 103 -16.91 19.74 -36.39
N GLY A 104 -17.47 19.05 -35.39
CA GLY A 104 -18.83 19.39 -34.93
C GLY A 104 -19.99 18.41 -35.18
N LEU A 105 -20.68 18.08 -34.07
CA LEU A 105 -22.07 17.54 -33.91
C LEU A 105 -22.21 16.02 -34.14
N GLY A 106 -22.82 15.20 -33.29
CA GLY A 106 -23.57 15.35 -32.04
C GLY A 106 -24.43 14.07 -31.81
N SER A 107 -24.75 13.78 -30.55
CA SER A 107 -25.84 12.89 -30.09
C SER A 107 -25.73 11.38 -30.38
N GLY A 108 -25.29 10.63 -29.37
CA GLY A 108 -25.63 9.23 -29.15
C GLY A 108 -25.58 8.94 -27.65
N ALA A 109 -26.75 8.83 -27.01
CA ALA A 109 -26.87 8.42 -25.62
C ALA A 109 -26.50 6.93 -25.50
N ASP A 110 -25.41 6.64 -24.80
CA ASP A 110 -25.11 5.30 -24.28
C ASP A 110 -24.94 5.41 -22.77
N THR A 111 -25.87 4.77 -22.07
CA THR A 111 -25.78 4.44 -20.65
C THR A 111 -24.72 3.34 -20.49
N GLY A 112 -23.46 3.75 -20.37
CA GLY A 112 -22.33 2.89 -20.03
C GLY A 112 -21.82 3.27 -18.64
N VAL A 113 -21.58 2.25 -17.81
CA VAL A 113 -20.93 2.37 -16.50
C VAL A 113 -19.66 3.21 -16.65
N SER A 114 -19.63 4.38 -16.04
CA SER A 114 -18.51 5.31 -16.09
C SER A 114 -17.37 4.79 -15.20
N GLY A 115 -16.39 4.14 -15.84
CA GLY A 115 -15.05 3.98 -15.27
C GLY A 115 -14.36 5.35 -15.09
N PRO A 116 -13.23 5.41 -14.37
CA PRO A 116 -12.50 6.65 -14.16
C PRO A 116 -12.22 7.34 -15.49
N LEU A 117 -12.45 8.65 -15.54
CA LEU A 117 -12.23 9.51 -16.70
C LEU A 117 -10.73 9.53 -17.03
N SER A 118 -10.26 8.53 -17.78
CA SER A 118 -8.87 8.48 -18.27
C SER A 118 -8.57 9.77 -19.03
N GLY A 119 -7.58 10.53 -18.55
CA GLY A 119 -7.09 11.76 -19.18
C GLY A 119 -7.59 13.09 -18.60
N SER A 120 -8.35 13.13 -17.50
CA SER A 120 -8.58 14.41 -16.80
C SER A 120 -7.36 14.79 -15.97
N THR A 121 -6.58 15.78 -16.43
CA THR A 121 -5.49 16.38 -15.65
C THR A 121 -6.03 16.95 -14.33
N GLY A 122 -5.61 16.40 -13.17
CA GLY A 122 -5.99 16.91 -11.85
C GLY A 122 -6.21 15.87 -10.76
N ASN A 123 -6.36 14.58 -11.08
CA ASN A 123 -6.67 13.57 -10.07
C ASN A 123 -5.46 13.29 -9.16
N LYS A 124 -5.71 13.03 -7.87
CA LYS A 124 -4.63 12.96 -6.86
C LYS A 124 -3.80 11.68 -6.99
N TRP A 125 -4.44 10.53 -6.99
CA TRP A 125 -3.76 9.25 -6.76
C TRP A 125 -3.75 8.37 -8.00
N MET A 126 -2.57 7.82 -8.28
CA MET A 126 -2.49 6.49 -8.87
C MET A 126 -2.31 5.49 -7.72
N MET A 127 -3.31 4.64 -7.44
CA MET A 127 -3.23 3.67 -6.34
C MET A 127 -2.91 2.26 -6.83
N VAL A 128 -1.95 1.58 -6.21
CA VAL A 128 -1.58 0.21 -6.61
C VAL A 128 -1.58 -0.73 -5.42
N GLY A 129 -2.53 -1.65 -5.39
CA GLY A 129 -2.56 -2.77 -4.43
C GLY A 129 -1.59 -3.87 -4.88
N VAL A 130 -0.67 -4.26 -3.99
CA VAL A 130 0.33 -5.31 -4.27
C VAL A 130 0.17 -6.47 -3.30
N GLY A 131 -0.17 -7.64 -3.84
CA GLY A 131 -0.43 -8.86 -3.07
C GLY A 131 -1.77 -8.83 -2.34
N GLY A 132 -2.12 -9.91 -1.63
CA GLY A 132 -3.45 -10.08 -1.04
C GLY A 132 -3.90 -8.91 -0.15
N ALA A 133 -3.05 -8.45 0.79
CA ALA A 133 -3.41 -7.34 1.69
C ALA A 133 -3.65 -6.03 0.92
N GLY A 134 -2.77 -5.69 -0.04
CA GLY A 134 -2.93 -4.49 -0.87
C GLY A 134 -4.19 -4.53 -1.71
N ASN A 135 -4.49 -5.68 -2.32
CA ASN A 135 -5.67 -5.88 -3.14
C ASN A 135 -6.97 -5.71 -2.33
N HIS A 136 -7.03 -6.25 -1.12
CA HIS A 136 -8.20 -6.13 -0.23
C HIS A 136 -8.45 -4.69 0.25
N ILE A 137 -7.40 -3.90 0.43
CA ILE A 137 -7.53 -2.47 0.74
C ILE A 137 -8.02 -1.70 -0.50
N ILE A 138 -7.51 -1.99 -1.70
CA ILE A 138 -8.04 -1.41 -2.94
C ILE A 138 -9.53 -1.76 -3.08
N ASP A 139 -9.92 -3.01 -2.85
CA ASP A 139 -11.33 -3.40 -2.86
C ASP A 139 -12.14 -2.58 -1.86
N ALA A 140 -11.65 -2.37 -0.63
CA ALA A 140 -12.34 -1.55 0.36
C ALA A 140 -12.52 -0.09 -0.09
N VAL A 141 -11.52 0.50 -0.74
CA VAL A 141 -11.62 1.84 -1.36
C VAL A 141 -12.69 1.86 -2.46
N LEU A 142 -12.71 0.86 -3.34
CA LEU A 142 -13.67 0.79 -4.45
C LEU A 142 -15.09 0.53 -3.97
N MET A 143 -15.27 -0.36 -3.00
CA MET A 143 -16.56 -0.63 -2.36
C MET A 143 -17.06 0.61 -1.60
N ARG A 144 -16.18 1.36 -0.93
CA ARG A 144 -16.54 2.65 -0.31
C ARG A 144 -17.03 3.65 -1.36
N ARG A 145 -16.31 3.81 -2.47
CA ARG A 145 -16.71 4.67 -3.59
C ARG A 145 -18.11 4.30 -4.10
N ASP A 146 -18.36 3.01 -4.34
CA ASP A 146 -19.63 2.56 -4.90
C ASP A 146 -20.78 2.62 -3.87
N THR A 147 -20.50 2.33 -2.59
CA THR A 147 -21.45 2.57 -1.47
C THR A 147 -21.88 4.03 -1.42
N LEU A 148 -20.94 4.96 -1.53
CA LEU A 148 -21.23 6.40 -1.56
C LEU A 148 -22.07 6.80 -2.77
N ARG A 149 -21.74 6.26 -3.95
CA ARG A 149 -22.49 6.50 -5.19
C ARG A 149 -23.92 6.00 -5.08
N ASP A 150 -24.13 4.78 -4.60
CA ASP A 150 -25.45 4.17 -4.44
C ASP A 150 -26.31 4.92 -3.42
N ASN A 151 -25.67 5.45 -2.37
CA ASN A 151 -26.31 6.30 -1.38
C ASN A 151 -26.55 7.75 -1.86
N ASN A 152 -26.16 8.10 -3.09
CA ASN A 152 -26.17 9.47 -3.63
C ASN A 152 -25.46 10.48 -2.70
N SER A 153 -24.39 10.03 -2.04
CA SER A 153 -23.56 10.88 -1.21
C SER A 153 -22.60 11.68 -2.08
N SER A 154 -22.53 12.99 -1.85
CA SER A 154 -21.57 13.88 -2.51
C SER A 154 -20.12 13.60 -2.12
N LEU A 155 -19.85 12.77 -1.12
CA LEU A 155 -18.49 12.26 -0.86
C LEU A 155 -18.03 11.27 -1.96
N ALA A 156 -18.93 10.74 -2.80
CA ALA A 156 -18.53 9.90 -3.95
C ALA A 156 -17.55 10.65 -4.88
N ASP A 157 -17.78 11.95 -5.06
CA ASP A 157 -16.94 12.83 -5.89
C ASP A 157 -15.49 12.92 -5.41
N VAL A 158 -15.25 12.70 -4.10
CA VAL A 158 -13.90 12.67 -3.52
C VAL A 158 -13.08 11.53 -4.12
N TRP A 159 -13.68 10.35 -4.25
CA TRP A 159 -13.01 9.19 -4.83
C TRP A 159 -13.00 9.24 -6.36
N GLU A 160 -14.08 9.71 -6.99
CA GLU A 160 -14.14 9.83 -8.45
C GLU A 160 -13.17 10.89 -9.01
N GLY A 161 -13.02 12.03 -8.34
CA GLY A 161 -12.03 13.06 -8.67
C GLY A 161 -10.65 12.83 -8.02
N GLY A 162 -10.58 12.00 -6.99
CA GLY A 162 -9.35 11.70 -6.27
C GLY A 162 -8.49 10.63 -6.92
N LEU A 163 -9.08 9.68 -7.65
CA LEU A 163 -8.38 8.58 -8.29
C LEU A 163 -8.11 8.87 -9.77
N ALA A 164 -6.84 9.04 -10.15
CA ALA A 164 -6.41 9.12 -11.55
C ALA A 164 -6.63 7.77 -12.22
N ASN A 165 -6.12 6.72 -11.58
CA ASN A 165 -6.40 5.33 -11.88
C ASN A 165 -6.02 4.48 -10.66
N TYR A 166 -6.31 3.19 -10.71
CA TYR A 166 -5.94 2.22 -9.70
C TYR A 166 -5.73 0.85 -10.34
N GLY A 167 -4.88 0.04 -9.71
CA GLY A 167 -4.64 -1.33 -10.13
C GLY A 167 -4.39 -2.25 -8.96
N SER A 168 -4.77 -3.53 -9.11
CA SER A 168 -4.40 -4.60 -8.18
C SER A 168 -3.53 -5.62 -8.89
N ILE A 169 -2.38 -5.94 -8.28
CA ILE A 169 -1.41 -6.87 -8.84
C ILE A 169 -1.00 -7.93 -7.81
N ASN A 170 -0.81 -9.18 -8.25
CA ASN A 170 -0.45 -10.27 -7.34
C ASN A 170 0.34 -11.36 -8.09
N THR A 171 1.00 -12.26 -7.35
CA THR A 171 1.57 -13.50 -7.89
C THR A 171 0.60 -14.67 -7.76
N ASN A 172 -0.51 -14.51 -7.04
CA ASN A 172 -1.57 -15.52 -6.94
C ASN A 172 -2.80 -15.13 -7.77
N LEU A 173 -3.11 -15.92 -8.80
CA LEU A 173 -4.22 -15.63 -9.72
C LEU A 173 -5.59 -15.88 -9.09
N THR A 174 -5.70 -16.87 -8.20
CA THR A 174 -6.95 -17.14 -7.50
C THR A 174 -7.27 -16.01 -6.54
N GLU A 175 -6.30 -15.55 -5.74
CA GLU A 175 -6.50 -14.40 -4.85
C GLU A 175 -6.88 -13.14 -5.61
N LEU A 176 -6.17 -12.82 -6.69
CA LEU A 176 -6.49 -11.65 -7.52
C LEU A 176 -7.85 -11.79 -8.22
N GLY A 177 -8.20 -12.98 -8.69
CA GLY A 177 -9.45 -13.21 -9.41
C GLY A 177 -10.70 -13.15 -8.54
N GLU A 178 -10.55 -13.23 -7.21
CA GLU A 178 -11.65 -13.16 -6.25
C GLU A 178 -11.95 -11.73 -5.77
N THR A 179 -11.13 -10.74 -6.13
CA THR A 179 -11.27 -9.35 -5.66
C THR A 179 -12.48 -8.63 -6.27
N TYR A 180 -13.01 -7.63 -5.55
CA TYR A 180 -14.04 -6.73 -6.05
C TYR A 180 -13.56 -6.01 -7.32
N TYR A 181 -12.32 -5.52 -7.30
CA TYR A 181 -11.63 -4.92 -8.45
C TYR A 181 -11.71 -5.80 -9.69
N ALA A 182 -11.37 -7.09 -9.57
CA ALA A 182 -11.32 -8.01 -10.71
C ALA A 182 -12.72 -8.36 -11.22
N LYS A 183 -13.65 -8.66 -10.31
CA LYS A 183 -14.96 -9.23 -10.62
C LYS A 183 -16.01 -8.20 -11.00
N GLU A 184 -16.14 -7.17 -10.19
CA GLU A 184 -17.26 -6.23 -10.29
C GLU A 184 -16.85 -4.92 -10.96
N ASP A 185 -15.68 -4.36 -10.59
CA ASP A 185 -15.23 -3.07 -11.14
C ASP A 185 -14.70 -3.19 -12.58
N ARG A 186 -13.71 -4.07 -12.82
CA ARG A 186 -13.12 -4.27 -14.16
C ARG A 186 -13.79 -5.37 -14.98
N GLY A 187 -14.47 -6.31 -14.34
CA GLY A 187 -15.09 -7.45 -15.00
C GLY A 187 -14.11 -8.30 -15.82
N PHE A 188 -12.88 -8.47 -15.32
CA PHE A 188 -11.82 -9.15 -16.06
C PHE A 188 -12.09 -10.66 -16.22
N SER A 189 -11.83 -11.17 -17.42
CA SER A 189 -11.71 -12.62 -17.62
C SER A 189 -10.42 -13.14 -16.97
N ARG A 190 -10.33 -14.46 -16.77
CA ARG A 190 -9.11 -15.10 -16.24
C ARG A 190 -7.88 -14.77 -17.09
N GLU A 191 -8.01 -14.76 -18.42
CA GLU A 191 -6.93 -14.41 -19.35
C GLU A 191 -6.52 -12.95 -19.25
N ALA A 192 -7.51 -12.05 -19.08
CA ALA A 192 -7.25 -10.64 -18.86
C ALA A 192 -6.50 -10.41 -17.53
N LEU A 193 -6.87 -11.10 -16.45
CA LEU A 193 -6.15 -11.04 -15.17
C LEU A 193 -4.69 -11.46 -15.29
N VAL A 194 -4.42 -12.55 -16.02
CA VAL A 194 -3.05 -13.02 -16.27
C VAL A 194 -2.20 -11.95 -16.95
N THR A 195 -2.78 -11.18 -17.87
CA THR A 195 -2.04 -10.13 -18.59
C THR A 195 -1.92 -8.85 -17.76
N ASN A 196 -3.03 -8.42 -17.16
CA ASN A 196 -3.19 -7.08 -16.59
C ASN A 196 -2.81 -6.97 -15.11
N GLY A 197 -2.76 -8.08 -14.36
CA GLY A 197 -2.57 -8.04 -12.90
C GLY A 197 -1.58 -9.06 -12.33
N MET A 198 -1.17 -10.07 -13.09
CA MET A 198 -0.22 -11.06 -12.55
C MET A 198 1.22 -10.57 -12.59
N ILE A 199 1.94 -10.60 -11.47
CA ILE A 199 3.38 -10.36 -11.39
C ILE A 199 4.11 -11.61 -11.90
N GLY A 200 5.20 -11.46 -12.65
CA GLY A 200 5.98 -12.56 -13.21
C GLY A 200 5.29 -13.21 -14.42
N TYR A 201 4.89 -12.41 -15.41
CA TYR A 201 4.10 -12.89 -16.55
C TYR A 201 4.78 -14.05 -17.29
N ARG A 202 4.12 -15.21 -17.30
CA ARG A 202 4.60 -16.49 -17.86
C ARG A 202 5.90 -17.01 -17.26
N GLN A 203 6.26 -16.57 -16.05
CA GLN A 203 7.47 -17.02 -15.34
C GLN A 203 7.18 -18.10 -14.29
N HIS A 204 5.91 -18.30 -13.94
CA HIS A 204 5.48 -19.29 -12.95
C HIS A 204 4.02 -19.71 -13.17
N ASN A 205 3.55 -20.64 -12.34
CA ASN A 205 2.19 -21.23 -12.40
C ASN A 205 1.10 -20.37 -11.74
N TYR A 206 1.43 -19.17 -11.25
CA TYR A 206 0.51 -18.25 -10.57
C TYR A 206 -0.09 -18.76 -9.24
N SER A 207 0.63 -19.62 -8.51
CA SER A 207 0.23 -20.11 -7.18
C SER A 207 0.53 -19.14 -6.02
N GLY A 208 1.18 -18.00 -6.30
CA GLY A 208 1.64 -17.07 -5.27
C GLY A 208 3.09 -17.29 -4.84
N ALA A 209 3.67 -16.26 -4.23
CA ALA A 209 5.02 -16.29 -3.67
C ALA A 209 5.08 -16.76 -2.21
N GLY A 210 3.93 -17.06 -1.60
CA GLY A 210 3.85 -17.48 -0.18
C GLY A 210 4.52 -16.48 0.76
N ARG A 211 5.43 -16.98 1.60
CA ARG A 211 6.26 -16.19 2.52
C ARG A 211 7.65 -15.83 1.95
N ASP A 212 7.96 -16.24 0.72
CA ASP A 212 9.27 -15.97 0.09
C ASP A 212 9.28 -14.60 -0.61
N TRP A 213 9.82 -13.60 0.09
CA TRP A 213 9.96 -12.25 -0.45
C TRP A 213 11.00 -12.15 -1.57
N LYS A 214 12.04 -13.01 -1.58
CA LYS A 214 13.05 -13.01 -2.64
C LYS A 214 12.43 -13.49 -3.94
N TYR A 215 11.59 -14.52 -3.88
CA TYR A 215 10.86 -15.01 -5.03
C TYR A 215 9.87 -13.96 -5.57
N GLY A 216 9.09 -13.31 -4.68
CA GLY A 216 8.22 -12.19 -5.07
C GLY A 216 8.98 -11.05 -5.76
N ARG A 217 10.15 -10.69 -5.22
CA ARG A 217 11.07 -9.70 -5.80
C ARG A 217 11.61 -10.12 -7.16
N GLN A 218 12.02 -11.39 -7.30
CA GLN A 218 12.53 -11.93 -8.56
C GLN A 218 11.47 -11.90 -9.66
N LEU A 219 10.24 -12.34 -9.36
CA LEU A 219 9.14 -12.33 -10.32
C LEU A 219 8.83 -10.92 -10.82
N MET A 220 8.84 -9.92 -9.93
CA MET A 220 8.66 -8.53 -10.32
C MET A 220 9.83 -8.00 -11.17
N LYS A 221 11.08 -8.39 -10.89
CA LYS A 221 12.22 -8.00 -11.74
C LYS A 221 12.09 -8.55 -13.16
N GLN A 222 11.64 -9.79 -13.31
CA GLN A 222 11.47 -10.43 -14.62
C GLN A 222 10.45 -9.73 -15.53
N ASP A 223 9.54 -8.95 -14.94
CA ASP A 223 8.58 -8.11 -15.66
C ASP A 223 9.21 -6.83 -16.26
N PHE A 224 10.44 -6.50 -15.87
CA PHE A 224 11.22 -5.35 -16.34
C PHE A 224 12.60 -5.73 -16.89
N ASP A 225 12.90 -7.02 -17.03
CA ASP A 225 14.20 -7.49 -17.53
C ASP A 225 14.34 -7.23 -19.05
N GLY A 226 15.49 -6.70 -19.46
CA GLY A 226 15.83 -6.42 -20.85
C GLY A 226 15.09 -5.20 -21.40
N GLU A 227 14.37 -5.36 -22.51
CA GLU A 227 13.56 -4.28 -23.13
C GLU A 227 12.10 -4.30 -22.66
N LYS A 228 11.72 -5.24 -21.78
CA LYS A 228 10.35 -5.36 -21.28
C LYS A 228 10.04 -4.25 -20.29
N ASN A 229 8.82 -3.74 -20.33
CA ASN A 229 8.32 -2.89 -19.27
C ASN A 229 6.85 -3.20 -19.01
N ALA A 230 6.59 -3.98 -17.96
CA ALA A 230 5.23 -4.42 -17.66
C ALA A 230 4.22 -3.27 -17.47
N ILE A 231 4.64 -2.10 -16.99
CA ILE A 231 3.75 -0.93 -16.84
C ILE A 231 3.33 -0.39 -18.21
N ARG A 232 4.24 -0.36 -19.18
CA ARG A 232 3.97 0.08 -20.56
C ARG A 232 3.19 -0.96 -21.36
N ASP A 233 3.51 -2.23 -21.13
CA ASP A 233 3.15 -3.29 -22.06
C ASP A 233 1.91 -4.09 -21.67
N ARG A 234 1.59 -4.19 -20.37
CA ARG A 234 0.55 -5.14 -19.90
C ARG A 234 -0.25 -4.73 -18.67
N LEU A 235 0.39 -4.19 -17.63
CA LEU A 235 -0.24 -4.00 -16.33
C LEU A 235 -1.33 -2.93 -16.47
N ASP A 236 -2.41 -3.07 -15.70
CA ASP A 236 -3.46 -2.05 -15.62
C ASP A 236 -3.01 -0.83 -14.78
N LEU A 237 -1.85 -0.27 -15.14
CA LEU A 237 -1.15 0.81 -14.44
C LEU A 237 -0.72 1.94 -15.39
N ASN A 238 -1.44 2.11 -16.50
CA ASN A 238 -1.16 3.03 -17.62
C ASN A 238 -0.25 4.24 -17.28
N VAL A 239 0.85 4.38 -18.02
CA VAL A 239 1.84 5.46 -17.87
C VAL A 239 1.19 6.85 -17.92
N ASN A 240 0.20 7.06 -18.77
CA ASN A 240 -0.47 8.36 -18.87
C ASN A 240 -1.18 8.73 -17.57
N ASP A 241 -1.76 7.76 -16.87
CA ASP A 241 -2.44 8.00 -15.60
C ASP A 241 -1.44 8.19 -14.46
N ILE A 242 -0.31 7.46 -14.49
CA ILE A 242 0.83 7.73 -13.61
C ILE A 242 1.32 9.15 -13.80
N GLU A 243 1.48 9.63 -15.05
CA GLU A 243 1.92 10.99 -15.35
C GLU A 243 0.87 12.05 -14.99
N ALA A 244 -0.41 11.76 -15.17
CA ALA A 244 -1.52 12.67 -14.86
C ALA A 244 -1.81 12.81 -13.35
N SER A 245 -1.46 11.81 -12.53
CA SER A 245 -1.71 11.85 -11.08
C SER A 245 -0.84 12.89 -10.36
N GLN A 246 -1.26 13.38 -9.20
CA GLN A 246 -0.37 14.19 -8.35
C GLN A 246 0.69 13.34 -7.65
N ALA A 247 0.33 12.11 -7.28
CA ALA A 247 1.18 11.16 -6.58
C ALA A 247 0.81 9.72 -6.90
N VAL A 248 1.70 8.79 -6.56
CA VAL A 248 1.43 7.35 -6.59
C VAL A 248 1.43 6.82 -5.17
N MET A 249 0.41 6.04 -4.82
CA MET A 249 0.30 5.33 -3.55
C MET A 249 0.38 3.83 -3.80
N LEU A 250 1.42 3.20 -3.25
CA LEU A 250 1.54 1.75 -3.21
C LEU A 250 0.92 1.24 -1.91
N ILE A 251 0.13 0.17 -1.98
CA ILE A 251 -0.56 -0.39 -0.82
C ILE A 251 -0.18 -1.87 -0.72
N ASN A 252 0.46 -2.26 0.38
CA ASN A 252 0.99 -3.60 0.55
C ASN A 252 1.11 -4.00 2.02
N SER A 253 1.44 -5.27 2.26
CA SER A 253 1.96 -5.74 3.55
C SER A 253 3.43 -6.07 3.41
N VAL A 254 4.22 -5.81 4.46
CA VAL A 254 5.68 -6.02 4.47
C VAL A 254 6.09 -7.40 4.96
N THR A 255 5.16 -8.24 5.42
CA THR A 255 5.47 -9.58 5.97
C THR A 255 5.09 -10.74 5.06
N LYS A 256 4.32 -10.49 4.00
CA LYS A 256 3.94 -11.48 2.98
C LYS A 256 4.89 -11.42 1.77
N GLY A 257 5.17 -12.55 1.13
CA GLY A 257 6.21 -12.67 0.09
C GLY A 257 6.02 -11.72 -1.10
N THR A 258 4.82 -11.67 -1.68
CA THR A 258 4.52 -10.79 -2.84
C THR A 258 4.69 -9.32 -2.49
N GLY A 259 3.97 -8.83 -1.48
CA GLY A 259 3.95 -7.41 -1.11
C GLY A 259 5.31 -6.92 -0.61
N CYS A 260 6.02 -7.74 0.17
CA CYS A 260 7.34 -7.43 0.69
C CYS A 260 8.38 -7.29 -0.44
N GLY A 261 8.44 -8.28 -1.34
CA GLY A 261 9.48 -8.33 -2.37
C GLY A 261 9.21 -7.52 -3.62
N ALA A 262 7.96 -7.48 -4.09
CA ALA A 262 7.62 -6.90 -5.38
C ALA A 262 7.46 -5.37 -5.34
N THR A 263 6.93 -4.83 -4.23
CA THR A 263 6.61 -3.40 -4.12
C THR A 263 7.82 -2.49 -4.30
N PRO A 264 8.99 -2.75 -3.69
CA PRO A 264 10.18 -1.92 -3.92
C PRO A 264 10.66 -1.93 -5.38
N VAL A 265 10.58 -3.09 -6.06
CA VAL A 265 10.96 -3.19 -7.48
C VAL A 265 9.98 -2.42 -8.36
N LEU A 266 8.68 -2.52 -8.08
CA LEU A 266 7.67 -1.73 -8.77
C LEU A 266 7.92 -0.23 -8.59
N ALA A 267 8.20 0.19 -7.35
CA ALA A 267 8.47 1.58 -7.00
C ALA A 267 9.65 2.16 -7.80
N ASP A 268 10.77 1.45 -7.86
CA ASP A 268 11.95 1.84 -8.64
C ASP A 268 11.61 1.98 -10.13
N ASN A 269 10.81 1.07 -10.70
CA ASN A 269 10.43 1.11 -12.11
C ASN A 269 9.45 2.25 -12.43
N ILE A 270 8.50 2.53 -11.53
CA ILE A 270 7.64 3.72 -11.64
C ILE A 270 8.49 4.99 -11.60
N ARG A 271 9.47 5.06 -10.70
CA ARG A 271 10.40 6.20 -10.60
C ARG A 271 11.19 6.41 -11.89
N SER A 272 11.70 5.33 -12.48
CA SER A 272 12.41 5.36 -13.76
C SER A 272 11.52 5.89 -14.88
N ILE A 273 10.27 5.44 -14.99
CA ILE A 273 9.31 5.92 -15.99
C ILE A 273 9.05 7.42 -15.83
N ILE A 274 8.80 7.89 -14.60
CA ILE A 274 8.57 9.31 -14.30
C ILE A 274 9.79 10.16 -14.67
N THR A 275 11.00 9.64 -14.45
CA THR A 275 12.25 10.35 -14.74
C THR A 275 12.54 10.40 -16.24
N GLU A 276 12.30 9.31 -16.97
CA GLU A 276 12.47 9.23 -18.42
C GLU A 276 11.48 10.14 -19.18
N GLY A 277 10.21 10.19 -18.75
CA GLY A 277 9.15 10.96 -19.40
C GLY A 277 9.31 12.48 -19.30
N THR A 278 10.03 12.98 -18.29
CA THR A 278 10.17 14.43 -18.05
C THR A 278 11.27 15.12 -18.86
N GLY A 279 12.14 14.36 -19.55
CA GLY A 279 13.10 14.89 -20.54
C GLY A 279 14.12 15.93 -20.04
N SER A 280 14.14 16.25 -18.74
CA SER A 280 14.99 17.29 -18.16
C SER A 280 15.96 16.70 -17.13
N VAL A 281 17.25 16.88 -17.38
CA VAL A 281 18.37 16.46 -16.51
C VAL A 281 18.41 17.26 -15.18
N ASP A 282 17.62 18.33 -15.06
CA ASP A 282 17.58 19.24 -13.90
C ASP A 282 16.40 18.98 -12.92
N SER A 283 15.63 17.88 -13.05
CA SER A 283 14.38 17.66 -12.28
C SER A 283 14.53 17.13 -10.85
N MET A 284 15.75 17.01 -10.31
CA MET A 284 15.96 16.52 -8.92
C MET A 284 15.15 17.30 -7.85
N ALA A 285 14.69 18.51 -8.17
CA ALA A 285 13.91 19.34 -7.26
C ALA A 285 12.41 19.00 -7.17
N PHE A 286 11.81 18.30 -8.14
CA PHE A 286 10.35 18.05 -8.16
C PHE A 286 9.98 16.70 -8.79
N SER A 287 10.48 15.59 -8.24
CA SER A 287 9.95 14.28 -8.57
C SER A 287 8.51 14.12 -8.05
N LYS A 288 7.67 13.43 -8.82
CA LYS A 288 6.31 13.06 -8.42
C LYS A 288 6.37 12.19 -7.15
N PRO A 289 5.64 12.52 -6.08
CA PRO A 289 5.66 11.73 -4.85
C PRO A 289 5.27 10.28 -5.05
N LEU A 290 6.04 9.39 -4.43
CA LEU A 290 5.79 7.96 -4.34
C LEU A 290 5.69 7.62 -2.85
N ILE A 291 4.52 7.20 -2.39
CA ILE A 291 4.27 6.87 -0.98
C ILE A 291 3.81 5.42 -0.89
N SER A 292 4.17 4.73 0.19
CA SER A 292 3.63 3.40 0.50
C SER A 292 2.76 3.42 1.75
N SER A 293 1.54 2.93 1.66
CA SER A 293 0.72 2.52 2.81
C SER A 293 1.02 1.06 3.12
N VAL A 294 1.53 0.79 4.32
CA VAL A 294 1.99 -0.55 4.70
C VAL A 294 1.19 -1.09 5.87
N VAL A 295 0.72 -2.32 5.74
CA VAL A 295 0.10 -3.06 6.84
C VAL A 295 1.18 -3.85 7.58
N LEU A 296 1.34 -3.53 8.86
CA LEU A 296 2.15 -4.26 9.82
C LEU A 296 1.28 -5.36 10.47
N PRO A 297 1.83 -6.56 10.70
CA PRO A 297 1.11 -7.64 11.37
C PRO A 297 0.82 -7.27 12.84
N SER A 298 -0.16 -7.94 13.45
CA SER A 298 -0.47 -7.73 14.86
C SER A 298 0.63 -8.32 15.75
N ASN A 299 0.89 -7.71 16.91
CA ASN A 299 1.92 -8.14 17.88
C ASN A 299 1.79 -9.62 18.32
N THR A 300 0.64 -10.25 18.13
CA THR A 300 0.37 -11.65 18.45
C THR A 300 0.67 -12.62 17.30
N GLU A 301 0.80 -12.13 16.06
CA GLU A 301 1.13 -12.92 14.85
C GLU A 301 2.63 -12.84 14.49
N PHE A 302 3.42 -12.28 15.39
CA PHE A 302 4.83 -11.94 15.20
C PHE A 302 5.74 -13.15 15.50
N GLY A 303 5.97 -14.01 14.51
CA GLY A 303 7.07 -14.99 14.55
C GLY A 303 8.42 -14.37 14.14
N ASP A 304 9.53 -15.03 14.50
CA ASP A 304 10.90 -14.60 14.16
C ASP A 304 11.07 -14.36 12.64
N SER A 305 10.52 -15.27 11.82
CA SER A 305 10.60 -15.18 10.37
C SER A 305 9.85 -13.97 9.80
N GLU A 306 8.73 -13.60 10.41
CA GLU A 306 7.90 -12.45 10.07
C GLU A 306 8.62 -11.15 10.44
N MET A 307 9.35 -11.13 11.57
CA MET A 307 10.18 -9.98 11.98
C MET A 307 11.25 -9.69 10.93
N ILE A 308 12.01 -10.71 10.52
CA ILE A 308 13.07 -10.54 9.51
C ILE A 308 12.49 -10.03 8.19
N ARG A 309 11.37 -10.61 7.72
CA ARG A 309 10.71 -10.13 6.50
C ARG A 309 10.21 -8.69 6.64
N GLY A 310 9.68 -8.33 7.81
CA GLY A 310 9.27 -6.96 8.12
C GLY A 310 10.42 -5.97 8.00
N VAL A 311 11.57 -6.25 8.63
CA VAL A 311 12.78 -5.41 8.54
C VAL A 311 13.22 -5.25 7.09
N VAL A 312 13.39 -6.37 6.38
CA VAL A 312 13.90 -6.36 5.01
C VAL A 312 12.93 -5.65 4.06
N GLY A 313 11.63 -5.90 4.21
CA GLY A 313 10.58 -5.27 3.41
C GLY A 313 10.53 -3.76 3.62
N MET A 314 10.54 -3.30 4.87
CA MET A 314 10.56 -1.88 5.22
C MET A 314 11.83 -1.19 4.70
N ALA A 315 13.00 -1.82 4.87
CA ALA A 315 14.28 -1.31 4.40
C ALA A 315 14.32 -1.10 2.88
N TYR A 316 14.03 -2.14 2.10
CA TYR A 316 14.01 -2.01 0.63
C TYR A 316 12.95 -1.01 0.15
N LEU A 317 11.79 -0.99 0.80
CA LEU A 317 10.74 -0.05 0.47
C LEU A 317 11.18 1.39 0.74
N SER A 318 11.80 1.65 1.90
CA SER A 318 12.29 2.97 2.29
C SER A 318 13.32 3.56 1.33
N LYS A 319 14.06 2.69 0.63
CA LYS A 319 15.00 3.11 -0.41
C LYS A 319 14.29 3.54 -1.71
N ALA A 320 13.12 2.99 -1.99
CA ALA A 320 12.42 3.13 -3.26
C ALA A 320 11.32 4.22 -3.25
N VAL A 321 10.79 4.57 -2.08
CA VAL A 321 9.68 5.55 -1.91
C VAL A 321 10.11 6.79 -1.14
N ASP A 322 9.31 7.86 -1.21
CA ASP A 322 9.59 9.12 -0.52
C ASP A 322 9.06 9.13 0.94
N GLY A 323 7.99 8.37 1.19
CA GLY A 323 7.37 8.25 2.50
C GLY A 323 6.61 6.92 2.68
N ILE A 324 6.51 6.48 3.92
CA ILE A 324 5.81 5.24 4.32
C ILE A 324 4.81 5.58 5.43
N ILE A 325 3.56 5.15 5.25
CA ILE A 325 2.47 5.29 6.22
C ILE A 325 2.17 3.89 6.79
N PRO A 326 2.68 3.55 7.99
CA PRO A 326 2.42 2.27 8.61
C PRO A 326 1.04 2.22 9.29
N PHE A 327 0.39 1.08 9.18
CA PHE A 327 -0.86 0.74 9.84
C PHE A 327 -0.65 -0.57 10.61
N ASP A 328 -0.87 -0.57 11.92
CA ASP A 328 -0.71 -1.77 12.75
C ASP A 328 -2.06 -2.47 12.91
N ASN A 329 -2.15 -3.73 12.46
CA ASN A 329 -3.39 -4.50 12.59
C ASN A 329 -3.89 -4.56 14.04
N SER A 330 -3.00 -4.57 15.04
CA SER A 330 -3.41 -4.58 16.45
C SER A 330 -4.11 -3.29 16.89
N MET A 331 -3.75 -2.16 16.28
CA MET A 331 -4.40 -0.86 16.54
C MET A 331 -5.73 -0.74 15.77
N LEU A 332 -5.85 -1.44 14.65
CA LEU A 332 -7.04 -1.42 13.80
C LEU A 332 -8.12 -2.43 14.21
N ASP A 333 -7.79 -3.43 15.04
CA ASP A 333 -8.69 -4.52 15.46
C ASP A 333 -9.72 -4.10 16.53
N GLN A 334 -9.51 -2.95 17.18
CA GLN A 334 -10.47 -2.35 18.11
C GLN A 334 -10.74 -0.89 17.76
N PRO A 335 -11.29 -0.61 16.55
CA PRO A 335 -11.47 0.75 16.11
C PRO A 335 -12.52 1.44 17.01
N PRO A 336 -12.35 2.74 17.32
CA PRO A 336 -13.46 3.53 17.82
C PRO A 336 -14.58 3.46 16.79
N ALA A 337 -15.69 2.78 17.13
CA ALA A 337 -16.77 2.44 16.20
C ALA A 337 -17.39 3.69 15.52
N ASP A 338 -17.13 4.87 16.06
CA ASP A 338 -17.61 6.15 15.58
C ASP A 338 -16.68 6.84 14.56
N LEU A 339 -15.46 6.33 14.34
CA LEU A 339 -14.52 6.86 13.35
C LEU A 339 -14.60 6.18 11.98
N ALA A 340 -14.96 4.91 11.94
CA ALA A 340 -14.92 4.11 10.71
C ALA A 340 -15.95 4.58 9.67
N VAL A 341 -15.53 4.68 8.40
CA VAL A 341 -16.44 4.93 7.28
C VAL A 341 -17.39 3.77 7.04
N ASP A 342 -18.58 4.11 6.56
CA ASP A 342 -19.57 3.13 6.13
C ASP A 342 -19.20 2.53 4.76
N ILE A 343 -19.25 1.20 4.67
CA ILE A 343 -19.06 0.43 3.44
C ILE A 343 -20.11 -0.67 3.49
N ASP A 344 -20.82 -0.89 2.36
CA ASP A 344 -21.85 -1.91 2.25
C ASP A 344 -21.38 -3.25 2.83
N GLU A 345 -22.08 -3.71 3.86
CA GLU A 345 -21.69 -4.87 4.63
C GLU A 345 -21.74 -6.16 3.78
N GLY A 346 -22.70 -6.25 2.87
CA GLY A 346 -22.82 -7.39 1.96
C GLY A 346 -21.67 -7.48 0.96
N MET A 347 -21.14 -6.34 0.50
CA MET A 347 -19.93 -6.29 -0.32
C MET A 347 -18.71 -6.68 0.52
N LEU A 348 -18.55 -6.13 1.72
CA LEU A 348 -17.41 -6.45 2.60
C LEU A 348 -17.35 -7.93 2.95
N GLU A 349 -18.46 -8.54 3.37
CA GLU A 349 -18.54 -9.97 3.68
C GLU A 349 -18.18 -10.87 2.50
N ARG A 350 -18.42 -10.38 1.27
CA ARG A 350 -18.20 -11.14 0.05
C ARG A 350 -16.78 -11.05 -0.49
N TYR A 351 -16.14 -9.88 -0.40
CA TYR A 351 -14.85 -9.61 -1.06
C TYR A 351 -13.68 -9.40 -0.09
N ASN A 352 -13.95 -9.11 1.18
CA ASN A 352 -12.92 -8.96 2.21
C ASN A 352 -12.92 -10.16 3.18
N PRO A 353 -11.74 -10.64 3.61
CA PRO A 353 -11.67 -11.62 4.68
C PRO A 353 -12.33 -11.08 5.96
N PRO A 354 -13.11 -11.87 6.71
CA PRO A 354 -13.90 -11.38 7.85
C PRO A 354 -13.08 -10.59 8.88
N MET A 355 -11.89 -11.06 9.22
CA MET A 355 -10.97 -10.42 10.17
C MET A 355 -10.46 -9.04 9.73
N TYR A 356 -10.55 -8.69 8.44
CA TYR A 356 -10.05 -7.41 7.92
C TYR A 356 -11.17 -6.42 7.58
N THR A 357 -12.44 -6.78 7.79
CA THR A 357 -13.58 -5.94 7.42
C THR A 357 -13.56 -4.59 8.16
N ASP A 358 -13.45 -4.61 9.48
CA ASP A 358 -13.39 -3.40 10.31
C ASP A 358 -12.04 -2.67 10.20
N ILE A 359 -10.94 -3.44 10.13
CA ILE A 359 -9.58 -2.93 9.92
C ILE A 359 -9.52 -2.05 8.66
N ASN A 360 -10.05 -2.56 7.55
CA ASN A 360 -10.02 -1.85 6.28
C ASN A 360 -10.91 -0.60 6.28
N ARG A 361 -12.03 -0.58 7.02
CA ARG A 361 -12.87 0.64 7.14
C ARG A 361 -12.10 1.80 7.77
N LEU A 362 -11.35 1.56 8.84
CA LEU A 362 -10.60 2.63 9.51
C LEU A 362 -9.43 3.13 8.64
N LEU A 363 -8.72 2.23 7.97
CA LEU A 363 -7.70 2.60 7.00
C LEU A 363 -8.28 3.45 5.86
N VAL A 364 -9.41 3.03 5.28
CA VAL A 364 -10.11 3.80 4.23
C VAL A 364 -10.56 5.16 4.75
N THR A 365 -10.97 5.28 6.02
CA THR A 365 -11.30 6.58 6.64
C THR A 365 -10.11 7.54 6.57
N PHE A 366 -8.92 7.06 6.93
CA PHE A 366 -7.70 7.87 6.87
C PHE A 366 -7.35 8.26 5.43
N LEU A 367 -7.46 7.31 4.47
CA LEU A 367 -7.18 7.57 3.06
C LEU A 367 -8.22 8.49 2.40
N GLU A 368 -9.50 8.42 2.79
CA GLU A 368 -10.56 9.32 2.33
C GLU A 368 -10.23 10.76 2.72
N ALA A 369 -9.87 10.98 3.99
CA ALA A 369 -9.41 12.27 4.50
C ALA A 369 -8.18 12.78 3.75
N PHE A 370 -7.17 11.93 3.56
CA PHE A 370 -5.98 12.31 2.81
C PHE A 370 -6.28 12.56 1.33
N THR A 371 -7.34 11.99 0.77
CA THR A 371 -7.77 12.24 -0.62
C THR A 371 -8.48 13.60 -0.75
N MET A 372 -9.27 14.01 0.24
CA MET A 372 -9.93 15.32 0.28
C MET A 372 -8.96 16.52 0.33
N SER A 373 -7.75 16.34 0.85
CA SER A 373 -6.84 17.45 1.16
C SER A 373 -6.26 18.22 -0.05
N SER A 374 -6.40 17.69 -1.27
CA SER A 374 -5.80 18.26 -2.50
C SER A 374 -6.68 18.01 -3.74
N THR A 375 -7.97 17.70 -3.53
CA THR A 375 -8.92 17.53 -4.64
C THR A 375 -9.05 18.88 -5.37
N PRO A 376 -8.88 18.93 -6.71
CA PRO A 376 -8.84 20.20 -7.43
C PRO A 376 -10.11 21.03 -7.21
N GLN A 377 -9.93 22.29 -6.81
CA GLN A 377 -11.02 23.29 -6.72
C GLN A 377 -11.57 23.72 -8.11
N SER A 378 -11.20 23.03 -9.20
CA SER A 378 -11.40 23.49 -10.57
C SER A 378 -12.73 23.05 -11.18
N ALA A 379 -13.63 24.03 -11.22
CA ALA A 379 -14.43 24.42 -12.39
C ALA A 379 -15.51 23.46 -12.93
N ASP A 380 -16.55 23.22 -12.12
CA ASP A 380 -17.90 23.25 -12.69
C ASP A 380 -18.75 24.33 -12.01
N THR A 381 -19.22 25.28 -12.82
CA THR A 381 -19.90 26.51 -12.40
C THR A 381 -21.38 26.28 -12.05
N ALA A 382 -21.83 25.02 -12.05
CA ALA A 382 -23.24 24.69 -11.98
C ALA A 382 -23.68 23.80 -10.80
N GLY A 383 -22.80 23.26 -9.94
CA GLY A 383 -23.33 22.36 -8.90
C GLY A 383 -22.40 21.72 -7.87
N THR A 384 -21.43 22.43 -7.29
CA THR A 384 -20.69 21.88 -6.14
C THR A 384 -20.78 22.80 -4.92
N ALA A 385 -21.32 22.25 -3.83
CA ALA A 385 -21.03 22.69 -2.46
C ALA A 385 -19.57 22.30 -2.17
N ARG A 386 -18.63 23.09 -2.67
CA ARG A 386 -17.22 22.72 -2.80
C ARG A 386 -16.56 22.52 -1.44
N ILE A 387 -15.77 21.46 -1.33
CA ILE A 387 -14.71 21.37 -0.32
C ILE A 387 -13.79 22.58 -0.53
N ASN A 388 -13.66 23.44 0.50
CA ASN A 388 -12.91 24.69 0.41
C ASN A 388 -11.98 24.82 1.62
N GLY A 389 -10.75 25.29 1.42
CA GLY A 389 -9.79 25.41 2.50
C GLY A 389 -8.37 25.60 1.98
N GLU A 390 -7.42 25.45 2.88
CA GLU A 390 -6.00 25.44 2.54
C GLU A 390 -5.68 24.19 1.71
N VAL A 391 -4.93 24.37 0.63
CA VAL A 391 -4.48 23.26 -0.21
C VAL A 391 -3.34 22.57 0.52
N PHE A 392 -3.51 21.30 0.86
CA PHE A 392 -2.47 20.46 1.43
C PHE A 392 -2.06 19.43 0.37
N ASP A 393 -0.97 19.70 -0.36
CA ASP A 393 -0.51 18.81 -1.42
C ASP A 393 0.18 17.57 -0.84
N VAL A 394 0.18 16.45 -1.57
CA VAL A 394 0.83 15.21 -1.11
C VAL A 394 2.29 15.42 -0.66
N PRO A 395 3.14 16.21 -1.34
CA PRO A 395 4.48 16.50 -0.87
C PRO A 395 4.56 17.17 0.51
N ASP A 396 3.57 17.94 0.92
CA ASP A 396 3.54 18.60 2.23
C ASP A 396 3.45 17.59 3.37
N SER A 397 3.09 16.34 3.05
CA SER A 397 3.05 15.24 4.01
C SER A 397 4.43 14.75 4.47
N PHE A 398 5.52 15.03 3.73
CA PHE A 398 6.86 14.52 4.08
C PHE A 398 8.04 15.45 3.70
N ARG A 399 7.91 16.32 2.69
CA ARG A 399 9.01 17.21 2.27
C ARG A 399 9.53 18.15 3.37
N PRO A 400 8.68 18.71 4.26
CA PRO A 400 9.17 19.60 5.32
C PRO A 400 10.23 18.97 6.24
N VAL A 401 10.12 17.65 6.46
CA VAL A 401 11.01 16.91 7.35
C VAL A 401 12.20 16.29 6.63
N GLN A 402 12.12 16.07 5.31
CA GLN A 402 13.24 15.52 4.54
C GLN A 402 14.54 16.32 4.74
N ARG A 403 14.50 17.64 4.82
CA ARG A 403 15.72 18.46 5.03
C ARG A 403 16.41 18.25 6.40
N LYS A 404 15.79 17.51 7.33
CA LYS A 404 16.30 17.28 8.69
C LYS A 404 17.07 15.96 8.85
N TYR A 405 17.20 15.18 7.78
CA TYR A 405 18.10 14.02 7.80
C TYR A 405 19.54 14.49 7.76
N SER A 406 20.38 13.90 8.61
CA SER A 406 21.81 14.15 8.64
C SER A 406 22.43 13.93 7.27
N TYR A 407 23.32 14.84 6.88
CA TYR A 407 24.19 14.62 5.75
C TYR A 407 25.28 13.63 6.16
N ASP A 408 25.20 12.42 5.63
CA ASP A 408 26.16 11.35 5.84
C ASP A 408 26.78 10.99 4.49
N GLU A 409 28.07 11.29 4.30
CA GLU A 409 28.79 11.01 3.04
C GLU A 409 28.94 9.51 2.78
N ASP A 410 28.86 8.68 3.83
CA ASP A 410 29.00 7.24 3.73
C ASP A 410 27.63 6.55 3.45
N ARG A 411 26.50 7.27 3.63
CA ARG A 411 25.17 6.73 3.29
C ARG A 411 24.95 6.72 1.78
N ALA A 412 24.65 5.54 1.25
CA ALA A 412 24.35 5.35 -0.17
C ALA A 412 23.04 6.01 -0.62
N TYR A 413 22.10 6.24 0.31
CA TYR A 413 20.79 6.84 0.01
C TYR A 413 20.17 7.47 1.27
N LYS A 414 19.12 8.26 1.04
CA LYS A 414 18.29 8.81 2.11
C LYS A 414 17.01 7.99 2.23
N PRO A 415 16.68 7.43 3.40
CA PRO A 415 15.49 6.61 3.57
C PRO A 415 14.22 7.47 3.50
N ALA A 416 13.11 6.80 3.18
CA ALA A 416 11.77 7.36 3.23
C ALA A 416 11.44 7.93 4.61
N VAL A 417 10.57 8.94 4.64
CA VAL A 417 9.98 9.44 5.87
C VAL A 417 8.93 8.45 6.37
N ILE A 418 9.06 8.00 7.60
CA ILE A 418 7.99 7.28 8.28
C ILE A 418 6.96 8.29 8.80
N MET A 419 5.72 8.14 8.37
CA MET A 419 4.62 9.06 8.66
C MET A 419 3.57 8.33 9.48
N ALA A 420 3.66 8.41 10.82
CA ALA A 420 2.74 7.73 11.73
C ALA A 420 1.33 8.37 11.66
N PRO A 421 0.31 7.63 11.20
CA PRO A 421 -1.03 8.15 11.00
C PRO A 421 -1.87 8.26 12.28
N VAL A 422 -2.57 9.38 12.41
CA VAL A 422 -3.56 9.62 13.46
C VAL A 422 -4.85 10.21 12.89
N ILE A 423 -5.99 9.84 13.47
CA ILE A 423 -7.28 10.43 13.16
C ILE A 423 -8.20 10.43 14.39
N GLY A 424 -8.83 11.56 14.67
CA GLY A 424 -9.84 11.69 15.73
C GLY A 424 -11.01 12.54 15.28
N LYS A 425 -12.11 12.48 16.02
CA LYS A 425 -13.32 13.27 15.73
C LYS A 425 -13.95 13.86 16.98
N THR A 426 -14.81 14.85 16.76
CA THR A 426 -15.70 15.39 17.77
C THR A 426 -17.03 15.82 17.16
N SER A 427 -18.13 15.43 17.81
CA SER A 427 -19.48 15.86 17.46
C SER A 427 -19.89 17.18 18.12
N ALA A 428 -18.97 17.84 18.82
CA ALA A 428 -19.20 19.13 19.43
C ALA A 428 -19.74 20.15 18.41
N SER A 429 -20.73 20.93 18.85
CA SER A 429 -21.31 22.04 18.09
C SER A 429 -20.87 23.39 18.64
N THR A 430 -20.00 23.40 19.66
CA THR A 430 -19.34 24.62 20.13
C THR A 430 -17.86 24.39 20.38
N PHE A 431 -17.01 25.41 20.24
CA PHE A 431 -15.56 25.26 20.35
C PHE A 431 -14.90 26.29 21.26
N ASP A 432 -14.02 25.79 22.13
CA ASP A 432 -13.10 26.55 22.97
C ASP A 432 -11.75 25.80 23.02
N ARG A 433 -10.75 26.39 23.68
CA ARG A 433 -9.43 25.76 23.84
C ARG A 433 -9.51 24.38 24.50
N SER A 434 -10.40 24.17 25.46
CA SER A 434 -10.54 22.89 26.16
C SER A 434 -11.08 21.79 25.25
N ARG A 435 -11.99 22.12 24.33
CA ARG A 435 -12.51 21.16 23.35
C ARG A 435 -11.50 20.85 22.26
N LEU A 436 -10.70 21.83 21.82
CA LEU A 436 -9.56 21.59 20.94
C LEU A 436 -8.52 20.67 21.60
N ASP A 437 -8.23 20.88 22.89
CA ASP A 437 -7.34 20.01 23.66
C ASP A 437 -7.89 18.58 23.76
N THR A 438 -9.19 18.44 24.00
CA THR A 438 -9.85 17.13 24.02
C THR A 438 -9.77 16.43 22.65
N LEU A 439 -10.00 17.16 21.55
CA LEU A 439 -9.87 16.62 20.20
C LEU A 439 -8.42 16.20 19.92
N ALA A 440 -7.43 17.02 20.26
CA ALA A 440 -6.02 16.69 20.12
C ALA A 440 -5.63 15.44 20.93
N ARG A 441 -6.08 15.33 22.20
CA ARG A 441 -5.84 14.14 23.05
C ARG A 441 -6.47 12.89 22.45
N SER A 442 -7.74 12.97 22.05
CA SER A 442 -8.42 11.82 21.44
C SER A 442 -7.68 11.37 20.17
N THR A 443 -7.21 12.30 19.36
CA THR A 443 -6.50 12.01 18.11
C THR A 443 -5.12 11.39 18.36
N LEU A 444 -4.31 12.01 19.21
CA LEU A 444 -2.90 11.61 19.41
C LEU A 444 -2.71 10.45 20.38
N LEU A 445 -3.71 10.10 21.20
CA LEU A 445 -3.60 9.03 22.19
C LEU A 445 -4.54 7.84 21.93
N GLN A 446 -5.69 8.07 21.29
CA GLN A 446 -6.69 7.01 21.03
C GLN A 446 -6.89 6.78 19.53
N GLY A 447 -6.69 7.81 18.72
CA GLY A 447 -6.84 7.80 17.26
C GLY A 447 -5.58 7.39 16.50
N GLN A 448 -4.62 6.75 17.16
CA GLN A 448 -3.40 6.27 16.51
C GLN A 448 -3.68 5.01 15.69
N LEU A 449 -3.24 4.97 14.43
CA LEU A 449 -3.39 3.78 13.57
C LEU A 449 -2.12 2.92 13.51
N VAL A 450 -1.10 3.31 14.27
CA VAL A 450 0.12 2.59 14.60
C VAL A 450 0.52 3.00 16.02
N GLU A 451 1.09 2.13 16.84
CA GLU A 451 1.52 2.48 18.19
C GLU A 451 2.77 3.37 18.15
N PHE A 452 2.74 4.53 18.82
CA PHE A 452 3.92 5.38 19.03
C PHE A 452 3.72 6.38 20.17
N ASP A 453 4.82 6.97 20.67
CA ASP A 453 4.77 8.14 21.54
C ASP A 453 4.92 9.43 20.71
N PRO A 454 3.90 10.31 20.65
CA PRO A 454 3.96 11.59 19.93
C PRO A 454 5.16 12.45 20.31
N LYS A 455 5.64 12.37 21.56
CA LYS A 455 6.82 13.09 22.00
C LYS A 455 8.00 12.75 21.11
N THR A 456 8.19 11.51 20.73
CA THR A 456 9.38 11.06 19.99
C THR A 456 9.43 11.54 18.53
N ALA A 457 8.37 12.14 17.99
CA ALA A 457 8.30 12.57 16.60
C ALA A 457 9.18 13.80 16.30
N TRP A 458 9.64 13.93 15.05
CA TRP A 458 10.41 15.08 14.53
C TRP A 458 9.52 16.32 14.26
N GLY A 459 8.22 16.19 14.52
CA GLY A 459 7.17 17.12 14.16
C GLY A 459 5.98 16.41 13.53
N GLY A 460 5.07 17.17 12.96
CA GLY A 460 3.94 16.61 12.23
C GLY A 460 3.17 17.62 11.40
N THR A 461 2.35 17.09 10.51
CA THR A 461 1.37 17.87 9.76
C THR A 461 -0.03 17.37 10.09
N PHE A 462 -0.95 18.32 10.24
CA PHE A 462 -2.31 18.09 10.67
C PHE A 462 -3.27 18.80 9.75
N MET A 463 -4.48 18.25 9.65
CA MET A 463 -5.59 18.84 8.93
C MET A 463 -6.83 18.74 9.82
N ILE A 464 -7.42 19.89 10.15
CA ILE A 464 -8.72 19.96 10.81
C ILE A 464 -9.81 20.23 9.77
N TYR A 465 -10.85 19.39 9.77
CA TYR A 465 -11.92 19.51 8.79
C TYR A 465 -13.31 19.20 9.35
N GLY A 466 -14.34 19.80 8.77
CA GLY A 466 -15.72 19.64 9.23
C GLY A 466 -16.72 20.46 8.41
N PRO A 467 -18.01 20.46 8.79
CA PRO A 467 -19.03 21.24 8.10
C PRO A 467 -18.83 22.74 8.30
N GLU A 468 -19.33 23.54 7.35
CA GLU A 468 -19.15 24.99 7.31
C GLU A 468 -19.52 25.69 8.62
N GLU A 469 -20.65 25.34 9.23
CA GLU A 469 -21.11 25.93 10.49
C GLU A 469 -20.11 25.72 11.64
N LYS A 470 -19.61 24.48 11.81
CA LYS A 470 -18.65 24.14 12.88
C LYS A 470 -17.27 24.72 12.60
N MET A 471 -16.84 24.71 11.34
CA MET A 471 -15.55 25.28 10.94
C MET A 471 -15.52 26.81 11.08
N ALA A 472 -16.64 27.50 10.83
CA ALA A 472 -16.77 28.93 11.05
C ALA A 472 -16.60 29.30 12.54
N GLU A 473 -17.07 28.45 13.45
CA GLU A 473 -16.86 28.63 14.89
C GLU A 473 -15.43 28.37 15.33
N LEU A 474 -14.74 27.42 14.68
CA LEU A 474 -13.34 27.09 14.95
C LEU A 474 -12.35 28.12 14.41
N ALA A 475 -12.70 28.81 13.32
CA ALA A 475 -11.79 29.71 12.61
C ALA A 475 -11.07 30.75 13.50
N PRO A 476 -11.72 31.40 14.49
CA PRO A 476 -11.02 32.32 15.40
C PRO A 476 -9.97 31.63 16.28
N LEU A 477 -10.20 30.40 16.73
CA LEU A 477 -9.25 29.64 17.54
C LEU A 477 -8.06 29.19 16.68
N LEU A 478 -8.33 28.72 15.47
CA LEU A 478 -7.29 28.32 14.52
C LEU A 478 -6.43 29.52 14.09
N GLY A 479 -7.05 30.67 13.81
CA GLY A 479 -6.33 31.90 13.46
C GLY A 479 -5.47 32.47 14.59
N ASN A 480 -5.75 32.10 15.85
CA ASN A 480 -4.94 32.42 17.02
C ASN A 480 -3.86 31.36 17.31
N ASN A 481 -3.69 30.36 16.45
CA ASN A 481 -2.78 29.22 16.63
C ASN A 481 -3.07 28.35 17.86
N GLU A 482 -4.29 28.37 18.40
CA GLU A 482 -4.63 27.63 19.63
C GLU A 482 -4.39 26.12 19.46
N LEU A 483 -4.78 25.55 18.31
CA LEU A 483 -4.56 24.13 18.03
C LEU A 483 -3.06 23.81 17.86
N THR A 484 -2.32 24.67 17.16
CA THR A 484 -0.86 24.52 17.00
C THR A 484 -0.14 24.57 18.35
N ASP A 485 -0.54 25.49 19.24
CA ASP A 485 0.01 25.61 20.60
C ASP A 485 -0.30 24.37 21.44
N ILE A 486 -1.52 23.83 21.35
CA ILE A 486 -1.90 22.59 22.02
C ILE A 486 -1.01 21.44 21.51
N LEU A 487 -0.95 21.21 20.20
CA LEU A 487 -0.18 20.11 19.59
C LEU A 487 1.33 20.22 19.88
N SER A 488 1.85 21.45 19.99
CA SER A 488 3.27 21.71 20.31
C SER A 488 3.58 21.59 21.80
N GLY A 489 2.56 21.51 22.66
CA GLY A 489 2.69 21.56 24.12
C GLY A 489 3.30 20.31 24.75
N GLU A 490 3.50 20.38 26.08
CA GLU A 490 4.20 19.35 26.87
C GLU A 490 3.53 17.97 26.87
N ASP A 491 2.22 17.92 26.59
CA ASP A 491 1.45 16.68 26.54
C ASP A 491 1.71 15.87 25.26
N PHE A 492 2.23 16.51 24.21
CA PHE A 492 2.36 15.90 22.88
C PHE A 492 3.77 16.10 22.30
N LEU A 493 3.98 17.01 21.36
CA LEU A 493 5.26 17.15 20.68
C LEU A 493 6.35 17.77 21.57
N GLU A 494 5.98 18.41 22.69
CA GLU A 494 6.91 18.95 23.68
C GLU A 494 8.01 19.81 23.02
N ARG A 495 7.58 20.72 22.16
CA ARG A 495 8.47 21.48 21.27
C ARG A 495 9.48 22.34 22.02
N ASP A 496 9.05 22.95 23.12
CA ASP A 496 9.84 23.95 23.84
C ASP A 496 10.98 23.35 24.69
N SER A 497 10.92 22.05 25.01
CA SER A 497 11.97 21.37 25.78
C SER A 497 13.06 20.74 24.92
N PHE A 498 12.89 20.72 23.59
CA PHE A 498 13.81 20.06 22.69
C PHE A 498 15.06 20.92 22.40
N GLU A 499 16.22 20.45 22.87
CA GLU A 499 17.53 21.09 22.67
C GLU A 499 18.41 20.36 21.62
N GLY A 500 17.81 19.87 20.53
CA GLY A 500 18.53 19.20 19.45
C GLY A 500 18.96 20.12 18.29
N PRO A 501 19.66 19.58 17.28
CA PRO A 501 20.19 20.35 16.14
C PRO A 501 19.09 20.84 15.16
N GLY A 502 17.89 20.26 15.21
CA GLY A 502 16.73 20.65 14.40
C GLY A 502 15.60 21.31 15.20
N SER A 503 14.56 21.79 14.50
CA SER A 503 13.32 22.27 15.12
C SER A 503 12.22 21.21 15.04
N ILE A 504 11.36 21.13 16.07
CA ILE A 504 10.10 20.39 15.96
C ILE A 504 9.09 21.30 15.24
N ASP A 505 8.71 20.90 14.01
CA ASP A 505 7.83 21.70 13.17
C ASP A 505 6.41 21.12 13.20
N VAL A 506 5.42 22.00 13.37
CA VAL A 506 4.00 21.64 13.44
C VAL A 506 3.24 22.47 12.42
N TYR A 507 2.57 21.78 11.49
CA TYR A 507 1.74 22.42 10.46
C TYR A 507 0.29 22.01 10.69
N VAL A 508 -0.62 22.98 10.65
CA VAL A 508 -2.06 22.76 10.81
C VAL A 508 -2.75 23.42 9.64
N ASN A 509 -3.40 22.61 8.81
CA ASN A 509 -4.23 23.06 7.69
C ASN A 509 -5.71 22.95 8.05
N GLN A 510 -6.53 23.78 7.43
CA GLN A 510 -7.99 23.78 7.64
C GLN A 510 -8.77 23.51 6.35
N LEU A 511 -9.82 22.70 6.47
CA LEU A 511 -10.69 22.34 5.35
C LEU A 511 -12.17 22.37 5.77
N VAL A 512 -13.00 23.02 4.95
CA VAL A 512 -14.46 22.96 5.08
C VAL A 512 -14.95 21.86 4.15
N VAL A 513 -15.59 20.84 4.72
CA VAL A 513 -16.19 19.72 4.00
C VAL A 513 -17.69 19.73 4.31
N PRO A 514 -18.55 20.24 3.41
CA PRO A 514 -19.98 20.43 3.69
C PRO A 514 -20.78 19.15 3.96
N HIS A 515 -20.17 17.98 3.71
CA HIS A 515 -20.83 16.68 3.65
C HIS A 515 -20.52 15.77 4.84
N VAL A 516 -19.76 16.27 5.81
CA VAL A 516 -19.50 15.58 7.07
C VAL A 516 -20.25 16.27 8.21
N ASP A 517 -20.70 15.49 9.18
CA ASP A 517 -21.48 16.01 10.32
C ASP A 517 -20.59 16.48 11.48
N ASP A 518 -19.42 15.88 11.61
CA ASP A 518 -18.49 16.05 12.73
C ASP A 518 -17.26 16.87 12.33
N VAL A 519 -16.50 17.32 13.34
CA VAL A 519 -15.16 17.88 13.12
C VAL A 519 -14.14 16.79 13.35
N TYR A 520 -13.19 16.67 12.44
CA TYR A 520 -12.14 15.69 12.44
C TYR A 520 -10.77 16.36 12.54
N LEU A 521 -9.84 15.70 13.21
CA LEU A 521 -8.43 16.04 13.20
C LEU A 521 -7.67 14.85 12.61
N TRP A 522 -7.12 15.05 11.43
CA TRP A 522 -6.26 14.11 10.73
C TRP A 522 -4.80 14.54 10.89
N GLY A 523 -3.86 13.61 10.99
CA GLY A 523 -2.45 13.97 11.07
C GLY A 523 -1.47 12.86 10.70
N LEU A 524 -0.25 13.31 10.41
CA LEU A 524 0.93 12.48 10.18
C LEU A 524 2.08 13.01 11.03
N LEU A 525 2.64 12.15 11.88
CA LEU A 525 3.80 12.47 12.71
C LEU A 525 5.05 11.83 12.11
N TRP A 526 6.13 12.59 12.02
CA TRP A 526 7.32 12.19 11.26
C TRP A 526 8.35 11.48 12.11
N ASN A 527 8.79 10.31 11.65
CA ASN A 527 9.83 9.48 12.25
C ASN A 527 9.75 9.38 13.79
N PRO A 528 8.58 9.13 14.41
CA PRO A 528 8.57 8.79 15.83
C PRO A 528 9.25 7.45 16.07
N HIS A 529 9.56 7.16 17.32
CA HIS A 529 9.81 5.79 17.76
C HIS A 529 8.57 4.94 17.54
N LEU A 530 8.79 3.76 16.97
CA LEU A 530 7.73 2.81 16.60
C LEU A 530 8.08 1.46 17.19
N PRO A 531 7.50 1.10 18.36
CA PRO A 531 7.85 -0.14 19.06
C PRO A 531 7.77 -1.38 18.19
N THR A 532 6.77 -1.46 17.30
CA THR A 532 6.61 -2.58 16.36
C THR A 532 7.80 -2.70 15.40
N LEU A 533 8.31 -1.58 14.86
CA LEU A 533 9.47 -1.58 13.96
C LEU A 533 10.79 -1.77 14.69
N GLU A 534 10.93 -1.18 15.88
CA GLU A 534 12.12 -1.35 16.73
C GLU A 534 12.31 -2.80 17.15
N ARG A 535 11.24 -3.49 17.56
CA ARG A 535 11.33 -4.93 17.88
C ARG A 535 11.77 -5.77 16.68
N MET A 536 11.25 -5.49 15.49
CA MET A 536 11.70 -6.16 14.27
C MET A 536 13.20 -5.94 14.05
N TYR A 537 13.67 -4.69 14.19
CA TYR A 537 15.07 -4.30 13.99
C TYR A 537 16.00 -4.91 15.04
N ASP A 538 15.64 -4.84 16.31
CA ASP A 538 16.42 -5.43 17.41
C ASP A 538 16.58 -6.93 17.22
N HIS A 539 15.51 -7.64 16.83
CA HIS A 539 15.59 -9.07 16.51
C HIS A 539 16.55 -9.35 15.35
N ALA A 540 16.46 -8.58 14.25
CA ALA A 540 17.37 -8.73 13.12
C ALA A 540 18.83 -8.41 13.51
N ARG A 541 19.06 -7.40 14.36
CA ARG A 541 20.39 -7.04 14.87
C ARG A 541 20.97 -8.15 15.74
N GLU A 542 20.19 -8.70 16.67
CA GLU A 542 20.62 -9.81 17.51
C GLU A 542 21.05 -11.02 16.67
N LEU A 543 20.28 -11.35 15.64
CA LEU A 543 20.59 -12.42 14.70
C LEU A 543 21.89 -12.15 13.91
N VAL A 544 22.11 -10.91 13.46
CA VAL A 544 23.33 -10.51 12.75
C VAL A 544 24.58 -10.51 13.63
N GLU A 545 24.45 -10.11 14.90
CA GLU A 545 25.58 -10.03 15.84
C GLU A 545 25.99 -11.41 16.37
N HIS A 546 25.02 -12.30 16.63
CA HIS A 546 25.25 -13.55 17.36
C HIS A 546 24.98 -14.82 16.53
N GLY A 547 24.31 -14.72 15.38
CA GLY A 547 23.90 -15.86 14.58
C GLY A 547 24.92 -16.30 13.52
N GLU A 548 25.11 -17.61 13.35
CA GLU A 548 25.90 -18.19 12.25
C GLU A 548 25.02 -18.79 11.13
N SER A 549 23.71 -18.54 11.17
CA SER A 549 22.78 -19.06 10.17
C SER A 549 22.98 -18.42 8.79
N GLN A 550 22.47 -19.07 7.75
CA GLN A 550 22.43 -18.49 6.41
C GLN A 550 21.64 -17.17 6.41
N GLU A 551 20.54 -17.08 7.15
CA GLU A 551 19.73 -15.86 7.29
C GLU A 551 20.52 -14.71 7.92
N ALA A 552 21.33 -15.00 8.96
CA ALA A 552 22.23 -14.01 9.54
C ALA A 552 23.31 -13.53 8.54
N ALA A 553 23.86 -14.43 7.74
CA ALA A 553 24.81 -14.07 6.69
C ALA A 553 24.17 -13.17 5.61
N GLU A 554 22.95 -13.50 5.18
CA GLU A 554 22.21 -12.71 4.19
C GLU A 554 21.84 -11.32 4.72
N LEU A 555 21.45 -11.20 6.00
CA LEU A 555 21.17 -9.90 6.61
C LEU A 555 22.42 -9.02 6.69
N ARG A 556 23.60 -9.61 6.96
CA ARG A 556 24.88 -8.87 6.92
C ARG A 556 25.17 -8.29 5.54
N GLU A 557 24.80 -8.99 4.47
CA GLU A 557 25.02 -8.51 3.09
C GLU A 557 24.15 -7.31 2.73
N ILE A 558 23.03 -7.09 3.43
CA ILE A 558 22.08 -6.01 3.15
C ILE A 558 21.92 -5.03 4.32
N TRP A 559 22.81 -5.08 5.31
CA TRP A 559 22.70 -4.26 6.52
C TRP A 559 22.79 -2.76 6.21
N ASP A 560 23.59 -2.39 5.21
CA ASP A 560 23.70 -1.03 4.66
C ASP A 560 22.38 -0.51 4.05
N VAL A 561 21.48 -1.42 3.66
CA VAL A 561 20.12 -1.09 3.24
C VAL A 561 19.18 -1.00 4.43
N ILE A 562 19.37 -1.81 5.47
CA ILE A 562 18.50 -1.87 6.65
C ILE A 562 18.70 -0.67 7.57
N GLU A 563 19.93 -0.50 8.05
CA GLU A 563 20.31 0.42 9.12
C GLU A 563 19.82 1.87 8.90
N PRO A 564 19.92 2.48 7.70
CA PRO A 564 19.55 3.88 7.50
C PRO A 564 18.13 4.23 7.92
N LEU A 565 17.16 3.34 7.66
CA LEU A 565 15.76 3.57 8.01
C LEU A 565 15.57 3.60 9.53
N PHE A 566 16.07 2.58 10.22
CA PHE A 566 15.83 2.38 11.65
C PHE A 566 16.63 3.36 12.50
N ASP A 567 17.84 3.72 12.07
CA ASP A 567 18.65 4.77 12.68
C ASP A 567 18.04 6.18 12.56
N SER A 568 16.97 6.32 11.77
CA SER A 568 16.26 7.59 11.61
C SER A 568 14.98 7.69 12.47
N LEU A 569 14.61 6.64 13.23
CA LEU A 569 13.44 6.68 14.11
C LEU A 569 13.75 7.41 15.41
N GLY A 570 12.85 8.28 15.87
CA GLY A 570 13.01 9.08 17.09
C GLY A 570 13.75 10.40 16.86
N ARG A 571 13.26 11.47 17.51
CA ARG A 571 13.74 12.86 17.33
C ARG A 571 15.18 13.12 17.76
N GLU A 572 15.78 12.25 18.56
CA GLU A 572 17.21 12.30 18.86
C GLU A 572 18.08 12.05 17.63
N ASN A 573 17.54 11.39 16.60
CA ASN A 573 18.21 11.08 15.35
C ASN A 573 17.95 12.13 14.24
N MET A 574 17.28 13.23 14.60
CA MET A 574 17.10 14.39 13.74
C MET A 574 18.37 15.25 13.74
N GLY A 575 18.88 15.66 12.57
CA GLY A 575 19.99 16.63 12.48
C GLY A 575 21.06 16.26 11.49
#